data_AF-A0A3M0WZW9-F1
#
_entry.id   AF-A0A3M0WZW9-F1
#
_cell.length_a   1.000
_cell.length_b   1.000
_cell.length_c   1.000
_cell.angle_alpha   90.00
_cell.angle_beta   90.00
_cell.angle_gamma   90.00
#
_symmetry.space_group_name_H-M   'P 1'
#
loop_
_entity.id
_entity.type
_entity.pdbx_description
1 polymer ?
#
loop_
_entity_poly.entity_id
_entity_poly.type
_entity_poly.pdbx_seq_one_letter_code
_entity_poly.pdbx_strand_id
1 'polypeptide(L)'
;MLILKILLLLLLTLIPYYQCQAKGVGIGRDGTIAAKKGKAKTVAELVAMYDSSSCKQCHPKIYSKWENSLHAASIYGTGRTAATIRTTFYNGFKAWAYSGVKKPEDVTVEHLRLCTKCHLPQLDDATDDVAKEIMKTILDWAESKDEDVRDAAEDKLYSLSINCLICHNRNAITHKWTDGYPQADTVYGTKDGTHFDKTFTKLKKSPIMKESILCGQCHGLGPNFDLENPSQCATLYGHYLWAYRGEGGRKTCQNCHMEESGLGHDLQSYRSKVMQKMALDFNVETMGYQWRDGSVMVPEAEVVVEMTNKAGHAIPDG
;
A
#
# COMPACT_ATOMS: atom_id res chain seq x y z
N MET A 1 -53.56 -3.32 27.93
CA MET A 1 -53.43 -2.19 26.97
C MET A 1 -52.30 -1.21 27.31
N LEU A 2 -52.03 -0.89 28.58
CA LEU A 2 -50.98 0.07 28.97
C LEU A 2 -49.55 -0.43 28.66
N ILE A 3 -49.29 -1.72 28.90
CA ILE A 3 -47.98 -2.36 28.65
C ILE A 3 -47.62 -2.38 27.16
N LEU A 4 -48.61 -2.62 26.29
CA LEU A 4 -48.41 -2.64 24.83
C LEU A 4 -48.09 -1.24 24.28
N LYS A 5 -48.68 -0.19 24.86
CA LYS A 5 -48.38 1.21 24.49
C LYS A 5 -46.98 1.65 24.96
N ILE A 6 -46.51 1.16 26.10
CA ILE A 6 -45.16 1.43 26.61
C ILE A 6 -44.10 0.70 25.77
N LEU A 7 -44.34 -0.56 25.37
CA LEU A 7 -43.45 -1.29 24.46
C LEU A 7 -43.34 -0.62 23.08
N LEU A 8 -44.47 -0.14 22.53
CA LEU A 8 -44.48 0.57 21.25
C LEU A 8 -43.72 1.92 21.32
N LEU A 9 -43.83 2.64 22.44
CA LEU A 9 -43.08 3.89 22.65
C LEU A 9 -41.56 3.64 22.77
N LEU A 10 -41.15 2.58 23.48
CA LEU A 10 -39.73 2.20 23.61
C LEU A 10 -39.12 1.79 22.26
N LEU A 11 -39.88 1.04 21.44
CA LEU A 11 -39.49 0.69 20.07
C LEU A 11 -39.34 1.93 19.18
N LEU A 12 -40.21 2.93 19.30
CA LEU A 12 -40.13 4.18 18.53
C LEU A 12 -38.96 5.09 18.94
N THR A 13 -38.50 5.04 20.20
CA THR A 13 -37.33 5.81 20.66
C THR A 13 -35.99 5.13 20.39
N LEU A 14 -35.95 3.81 20.20
CA LEU A 14 -34.72 3.07 19.91
C LEU A 14 -34.29 3.15 18.44
N ILE A 15 -35.23 3.34 17.51
CA ILE A 15 -34.95 3.42 16.06
C ILE A 15 -34.02 4.60 15.69
N PRO A 16 -34.22 5.85 16.17
CA PRO A 16 -33.30 6.94 15.84
C PRO A 16 -31.94 6.81 16.54
N TYR A 17 -31.86 6.09 17.67
CA TYR A 17 -30.59 5.87 18.38
C TYR A 17 -29.66 4.92 17.60
N TYR A 18 -30.21 3.85 17.00
CA TYR A 18 -29.44 2.93 16.15
C TYR A 18 -29.02 3.56 14.81
N GLN A 19 -29.84 4.45 14.23
CA GLN A 19 -29.47 5.15 13.00
C GLN A 19 -28.35 6.19 13.22
N CYS A 20 -28.22 6.72 14.43
CA CYS A 20 -27.12 7.62 14.79
C CYS A 20 -25.78 6.87 14.94
N GLN A 21 -25.79 5.60 15.35
CA GLN A 21 -24.57 4.80 15.53
C GLN A 21 -23.91 4.31 14.23
N ALA A 22 -24.61 4.36 13.09
CA ALA A 22 -24.04 3.94 11.80
C ALA A 22 -23.16 5.02 11.14
N LYS A 23 -23.25 6.29 11.57
CA LYS A 23 -22.41 7.38 11.08
C LYS A 23 -21.19 7.51 11.99
N GLY A 24 -20.10 6.83 11.64
CA GLY A 24 -18.85 6.93 12.40
C GLY A 24 -18.41 8.40 12.58
N VAL A 25 -17.61 8.66 13.63
CA VAL A 25 -17.19 10.02 14.02
C VAL A 25 -16.55 10.78 12.86
N GLY A 26 -16.88 12.08 12.72
CA GLY A 26 -16.29 13.00 11.76
C GLY A 26 -17.27 13.54 10.70
N ILE A 27 -17.18 14.83 10.37
CA ILE A 27 -18.04 15.49 9.37
C ILE A 27 -17.49 15.21 7.96
N GLY A 28 -18.39 14.86 7.02
CA GLY A 28 -18.05 14.64 5.61
C GLY A 28 -17.58 13.23 5.27
N ARG A 29 -17.62 12.29 6.23
CA ARG A 29 -17.29 10.87 6.03
C ARG A 29 -18.25 10.17 5.05
N ASP A 30 -19.50 10.63 5.00
CA ASP A 30 -20.53 10.19 4.06
C ASP A 30 -20.28 10.64 2.61
N GLY A 31 -19.28 11.51 2.42
CA GLY A 31 -18.81 11.99 1.13
C GLY A 31 -17.74 11.14 0.45
N THR A 32 -17.17 10.14 1.13
CA THR A 32 -16.09 9.30 0.58
C THR A 32 -16.58 8.37 -0.54
N ILE A 33 -15.67 7.86 -1.38
CA ILE A 33 -15.99 6.88 -2.43
C ILE A 33 -16.73 5.67 -1.83
N ALA A 34 -16.19 5.10 -0.75
CA ALA A 34 -16.79 3.96 -0.06
C ALA A 34 -18.18 4.27 0.54
N ALA A 35 -18.37 5.46 1.10
CA ALA A 35 -19.67 5.84 1.65
C ALA A 35 -20.73 6.06 0.54
N LYS A 36 -20.33 6.57 -0.62
CA LYS A 36 -21.24 6.81 -1.76
C LYS A 36 -21.59 5.55 -2.54
N LYS A 37 -20.61 4.66 -2.75
CA LYS A 37 -20.79 3.43 -3.53
C LYS A 37 -21.20 2.23 -2.67
N GLY A 38 -21.03 2.32 -1.35
CA GLY A 38 -21.16 1.17 -0.45
C GLY A 38 -19.89 0.31 -0.46
N LYS A 39 -19.90 -0.77 0.33
CA LYS A 39 -18.80 -1.73 0.35
C LYS A 39 -18.87 -2.66 -0.86
N ALA A 40 -17.74 -2.86 -1.54
CA ALA A 40 -17.62 -3.84 -2.62
C ALA A 40 -17.84 -5.27 -2.10
N LYS A 41 -18.52 -6.09 -2.89
CA LYS A 41 -18.77 -7.52 -2.62
C LYS A 41 -17.98 -8.45 -3.54
N THR A 42 -17.41 -7.92 -4.62
CA THR A 42 -16.53 -8.64 -5.54
C THR A 42 -15.27 -7.84 -5.83
N VAL A 43 -14.22 -8.50 -6.32
CA VAL A 43 -13.00 -7.86 -6.83
C VAL A 43 -13.35 -6.87 -7.95
N ALA A 44 -14.24 -7.23 -8.87
CA ALA A 44 -14.66 -6.36 -9.96
C ALA A 44 -15.33 -5.07 -9.47
N GLU A 45 -16.20 -5.16 -8.45
CA GLU A 45 -16.80 -3.99 -7.81
C GLU A 45 -15.73 -3.12 -7.13
N LEU A 46 -14.76 -3.72 -6.43
CA LEU A 46 -13.69 -2.98 -5.77
C LEU A 46 -12.81 -2.23 -6.78
N VAL A 47 -12.46 -2.87 -7.89
CA VAL A 47 -11.72 -2.25 -8.99
C VAL A 47 -12.53 -1.10 -9.59
N ALA A 48 -13.82 -1.29 -9.86
CA ALA A 48 -14.70 -0.24 -10.39
C ALA A 48 -14.93 0.92 -9.41
N MET A 49 -14.87 0.67 -8.10
CA MET A 49 -14.96 1.73 -7.09
C MET A 49 -13.84 2.76 -7.25
N TYR A 50 -12.64 2.28 -7.57
CA TYR A 50 -11.41 3.07 -7.69
C TYR A 50 -10.88 3.13 -9.12
N ASP A 51 -11.72 2.98 -10.15
CA ASP A 51 -11.26 3.03 -11.53
C ASP A 51 -10.61 4.37 -11.87
N SER A 52 -9.36 4.31 -12.34
CA SER A 52 -8.57 5.47 -12.77
C SER A 52 -8.32 5.47 -14.28
N SER A 53 -9.07 4.67 -15.06
CA SER A 53 -8.93 4.59 -16.51
C SER A 53 -9.12 5.96 -17.21
N SER A 54 -10.03 6.80 -16.71
CA SER A 54 -10.26 8.15 -17.26
C SER A 54 -9.04 9.06 -17.08
N CYS A 55 -8.21 8.82 -16.07
CA CYS A 55 -6.99 9.61 -15.83
C CYS A 55 -6.01 9.51 -17.00
N LYS A 56 -5.96 8.38 -17.72
CA LYS A 56 -5.10 8.18 -18.89
C LYS A 56 -5.40 9.17 -20.02
N GLN A 57 -6.65 9.62 -20.14
CA GLN A 57 -7.09 10.50 -21.24
C GLN A 57 -6.46 11.88 -21.15
N CYS A 58 -6.34 12.44 -19.94
CA CYS A 58 -5.75 13.77 -19.71
C CYS A 58 -4.30 13.71 -19.20
N HIS A 59 -3.89 12.60 -18.58
CA HIS A 59 -2.57 12.42 -17.98
C HIS A 59 -1.79 11.20 -18.54
N PRO A 60 -1.66 11.03 -19.87
CA PRO A 60 -1.12 9.81 -20.47
C PRO A 60 0.33 9.53 -20.05
N LYS A 61 1.16 10.57 -19.89
CA LYS A 61 2.56 10.43 -19.46
C LYS A 61 2.69 9.94 -18.01
N ILE A 62 1.83 10.44 -17.12
CA ILE A 62 1.82 10.04 -15.70
C ILE A 62 1.28 8.61 -15.59
N TYR A 63 0.19 8.33 -16.30
CA TYR A 63 -0.42 7.00 -16.34
C TYR A 63 0.58 5.95 -16.82
N SER A 64 1.27 6.20 -17.93
CA SER A 64 2.28 5.26 -18.46
C SER A 64 3.45 5.02 -17.50
N LYS A 65 3.88 6.06 -16.76
CA LYS A 65 4.88 5.89 -15.70
C LYS A 65 4.35 5.01 -14.56
N TRP A 66 3.14 5.30 -14.08
CA TRP A 66 2.51 4.51 -13.02
C TRP A 66 2.30 3.05 -13.43
N GLU A 67 1.83 2.80 -14.65
CA GLU A 67 1.56 1.46 -15.19
C GLU A 67 2.83 0.58 -15.21
N ASN A 68 4.01 1.19 -15.34
CA ASN A 68 5.30 0.50 -15.25
C ASN A 68 5.79 0.27 -13.81
N SER A 69 5.15 0.89 -12.82
CA SER A 69 5.54 0.80 -11.41
C SER A 69 5.05 -0.48 -10.74
N LEU A 70 5.71 -0.88 -9.66
CA LEU A 70 5.20 -1.98 -8.81
C LEU A 70 3.89 -1.63 -8.08
N HIS A 71 3.53 -0.35 -7.99
CA HIS A 71 2.23 0.06 -7.43
C HIS A 71 1.07 -0.34 -8.35
N ALA A 72 1.28 -0.34 -9.67
CA ALA A 72 0.26 -0.77 -10.64
C ALA A 72 -0.01 -2.28 -10.59
N ALA A 73 0.89 -3.07 -10.00
CA ALA A 73 0.74 -4.50 -9.79
C ALA A 73 1.00 -4.85 -8.33
N SER A 74 0.40 -4.11 -7.38
CA SER A 74 0.78 -4.15 -5.97
C SER A 74 0.53 -5.50 -5.29
N ILE A 75 -0.48 -6.26 -5.74
CA ILE A 75 -0.78 -7.61 -5.23
C ILE A 75 -0.03 -8.71 -5.98
N TYR A 76 0.11 -8.56 -7.30
CA TYR A 76 0.80 -9.55 -8.12
C TYR A 76 2.30 -9.23 -8.26
N GLY A 77 2.62 -8.16 -8.98
CA GLY A 77 3.95 -7.63 -9.22
C GLY A 77 4.80 -8.62 -10.01
N THR A 78 5.47 -9.50 -9.27
CA THR A 78 6.30 -10.59 -9.83
C THR A 78 5.82 -11.97 -9.37
N GLY A 79 4.57 -12.05 -8.90
CA GLY A 79 4.01 -13.17 -8.16
C GLY A 79 4.47 -13.27 -6.70
N ARG A 80 5.54 -12.58 -6.30
CA ARG A 80 6.13 -12.70 -4.95
C ARG A 80 5.17 -12.29 -3.82
N THR A 81 4.42 -11.21 -3.99
CA THR A 81 3.46 -10.76 -2.98
C THR A 81 2.31 -11.77 -2.85
N ALA A 82 1.70 -12.18 -3.96
CA ALA A 82 0.67 -13.22 -3.98
C ALA A 82 1.17 -14.55 -3.36
N ALA A 83 2.38 -14.99 -3.70
CA ALA A 83 3.01 -16.19 -3.12
C ALA A 83 3.26 -16.04 -1.61
N THR A 84 3.60 -14.83 -1.15
CA THR A 84 3.77 -14.55 0.29
C THR A 84 2.43 -14.59 1.01
N ILE A 85 1.37 -14.00 0.44
CA ILE A 85 0.00 -14.09 0.99
C ILE A 85 -0.43 -15.56 1.10
N ARG A 86 -0.17 -16.37 0.07
CA ARG A 86 -0.40 -17.82 0.11
C ARG A 86 0.38 -18.50 1.23
N THR A 87 1.66 -18.18 1.37
CA THR A 87 2.50 -18.74 2.44
C THR A 87 1.98 -18.36 3.82
N THR A 88 1.58 -17.10 4.02
CA THR A 88 0.94 -16.62 5.25
C THR A 88 -0.38 -17.33 5.51
N PHE A 89 -1.17 -17.65 4.48
CA PHE A 89 -2.37 -18.45 4.66
C PHE A 89 -2.08 -19.84 5.24
N TYR A 90 -1.12 -20.57 4.65
CA TYR A 90 -0.78 -21.93 5.09
C TYR A 90 -0.02 -21.97 6.42
N ASN A 91 1.01 -21.13 6.56
CA ASN A 91 1.94 -21.17 7.69
C ASN A 91 1.58 -20.20 8.81
N GLY A 92 0.73 -19.22 8.52
CA GLY A 92 0.24 -18.22 9.48
C GLY A 92 -1.20 -18.50 9.84
N PHE A 93 -2.15 -18.03 9.03
CA PHE A 93 -3.58 -18.06 9.34
C PHE A 93 -4.05 -19.45 9.76
N LYS A 94 -3.70 -20.52 9.04
CA LYS A 94 -4.10 -21.89 9.42
C LYS A 94 -3.39 -22.45 10.65
N ALA A 95 -2.24 -21.92 11.03
CA ALA A 95 -1.43 -22.38 12.16
C ALA A 95 -1.71 -21.60 13.46
N TRP A 96 -2.18 -20.36 13.36
CA TRP A 96 -2.47 -19.52 14.52
C TRP A 96 -3.75 -19.95 15.22
N ALA A 97 -3.64 -20.36 16.49
CA ALA A 97 -4.73 -20.97 17.26
C ALA A 97 -6.00 -20.11 17.35
N TYR A 98 -5.87 -18.78 17.23
CA TYR A 98 -6.96 -17.82 17.40
C TYR A 98 -7.37 -17.10 16.11
N SER A 99 -6.85 -17.49 14.94
CA SER A 99 -7.28 -16.91 13.66
C SER A 99 -8.71 -17.36 13.28
N GLY A 100 -9.08 -18.59 13.61
CA GLY A 100 -10.31 -19.22 13.10
C GLY A 100 -10.25 -19.66 11.64
N VAL A 101 -9.12 -19.46 10.94
CA VAL A 101 -8.98 -19.82 9.51
C VAL A 101 -8.57 -21.28 9.35
N LYS A 102 -9.35 -22.05 8.59
CA LYS A 102 -9.04 -23.44 8.23
C LYS A 102 -9.00 -23.65 6.72
N LYS A 103 -9.84 -22.92 6.00
CA LYS A 103 -10.01 -22.95 4.54
C LYS A 103 -10.18 -21.53 3.98
N PRO A 104 -10.05 -21.33 2.65
CA PRO A 104 -10.10 -20.00 2.04
C PRO A 104 -11.35 -19.18 2.36
N GLU A 105 -12.49 -19.86 2.57
CA GLU A 105 -13.78 -19.22 2.86
C GLU A 105 -13.86 -18.60 4.27
N ASP A 106 -12.94 -18.96 5.16
CA ASP A 106 -12.85 -18.41 6.52
C ASP A 106 -12.06 -17.09 6.55
N VAL A 107 -11.38 -16.74 5.46
CA VAL A 107 -10.59 -15.51 5.35
C VAL A 107 -11.52 -14.29 5.30
N THR A 108 -11.14 -13.24 6.02
CA THR A 108 -11.87 -11.97 6.12
C THR A 108 -10.98 -10.83 5.66
N VAL A 109 -11.55 -9.63 5.51
CA VAL A 109 -10.75 -8.41 5.26
C VAL A 109 -9.68 -8.26 6.34
N GLU A 110 -10.05 -8.45 7.61
CA GLU A 110 -9.12 -8.29 8.74
C GLU A 110 -7.93 -9.26 8.68
N HIS A 111 -8.16 -10.52 8.30
CA HIS A 111 -7.06 -11.48 8.09
C HIS A 111 -6.06 -10.97 7.06
N LEU A 112 -6.54 -10.44 5.92
CA LEU A 112 -5.67 -9.98 4.85
C LEU A 112 -4.99 -8.63 5.13
N ARG A 113 -5.50 -7.81 6.07
CA ARG A 113 -4.94 -6.48 6.39
C ARG A 113 -3.47 -6.50 6.74
N LEU A 114 -2.96 -7.64 7.25
CA LEU A 114 -1.53 -7.91 7.43
C LEU A 114 -0.68 -7.55 6.20
N CYS A 115 -1.22 -7.80 5.00
CA CYS A 115 -0.57 -7.56 3.71
C CYS A 115 -1.26 -6.40 2.98
N THR A 116 -2.59 -6.35 3.02
CA THR A 116 -3.38 -5.44 2.19
C THR A 116 -3.46 -4.03 2.73
N LYS A 117 -3.11 -3.77 4.00
CA LYS A 117 -2.90 -2.40 4.51
C LYS A 117 -1.97 -1.61 3.59
N CYS A 118 -0.94 -2.27 3.04
CA CYS A 118 0.03 -1.65 2.15
C CYS A 118 -0.15 -2.05 0.68
N HIS A 119 -0.49 -3.31 0.39
CA HIS A 119 -0.54 -3.82 -0.99
C HIS A 119 -1.91 -3.66 -1.68
N LEU A 120 -2.99 -3.43 -0.93
CA LEU A 120 -4.33 -3.19 -1.47
C LEU A 120 -5.17 -2.41 -0.44
N PRO A 121 -4.77 -1.18 -0.07
CA PRO A 121 -5.37 -0.46 1.05
C PRO A 121 -6.87 -0.26 0.89
N GLN A 122 -7.38 -0.20 -0.35
CA GLN A 122 -8.81 -0.12 -0.63
C GLN A 122 -9.62 -1.35 -0.21
N LEU A 123 -8.99 -2.47 0.18
CA LEU A 123 -9.72 -3.64 0.67
C LEU A 123 -10.55 -3.32 1.93
N ASP A 124 -10.16 -2.32 2.72
CA ASP A 124 -10.96 -1.86 3.88
C ASP A 124 -12.38 -1.41 3.47
N ASP A 125 -12.56 -1.02 2.20
CA ASP A 125 -13.82 -0.56 1.61
C ASP A 125 -14.64 -1.71 1.00
N ALA A 126 -14.31 -2.95 1.31
CA ALA A 126 -15.01 -4.15 0.85
C ALA A 126 -15.66 -4.95 1.99
N THR A 127 -16.48 -5.93 1.63
CA THR A 127 -16.94 -7.02 2.50
C THR A 127 -15.91 -8.16 2.50
N ASP A 128 -16.08 -9.09 3.44
CA ASP A 128 -15.23 -10.29 3.52
C ASP A 128 -15.32 -11.18 2.28
N ASP A 129 -16.35 -11.04 1.46
CA ASP A 129 -16.49 -11.82 0.23
C ASP A 129 -15.39 -11.50 -0.78
N VAL A 130 -14.93 -10.24 -0.82
CA VAL A 130 -13.78 -9.85 -1.65
C VAL A 130 -12.49 -10.48 -1.13
N ALA A 131 -12.31 -10.57 0.20
CA ALA A 131 -11.13 -11.21 0.78
C ALA A 131 -11.08 -12.71 0.44
N LYS A 132 -12.23 -13.40 0.51
CA LYS A 132 -12.36 -14.82 0.09
C LYS A 132 -12.10 -14.98 -1.40
N GLU A 133 -12.63 -14.08 -2.24
CA GLU A 133 -12.38 -14.09 -3.68
C GLU A 133 -10.89 -13.90 -4.00
N ILE A 134 -10.21 -12.96 -3.35
CA ILE A 134 -8.77 -12.75 -3.51
C ILE A 134 -8.00 -14.00 -3.09
N MET A 135 -8.31 -14.59 -1.94
CA MET A 135 -7.61 -15.81 -1.49
C MET A 135 -7.82 -16.96 -2.47
N LYS A 136 -9.05 -17.18 -2.92
CA LYS A 136 -9.33 -18.19 -3.96
C LYS A 136 -8.52 -17.92 -5.23
N THR A 137 -8.50 -16.68 -5.70
CA THR A 137 -7.76 -16.28 -6.91
C THR A 137 -6.26 -16.55 -6.76
N ILE A 138 -5.66 -16.27 -5.60
CA ILE A 138 -4.25 -16.57 -5.33
C ILE A 138 -3.98 -18.09 -5.39
N LEU A 139 -4.88 -18.90 -4.84
CA LEU A 139 -4.75 -20.36 -4.87
C LEU A 139 -4.96 -20.92 -6.28
N ASP A 140 -5.94 -20.42 -7.03
CA ASP A 140 -6.17 -20.78 -8.43
C ASP A 140 -4.91 -20.50 -9.27
N TRP A 141 -4.31 -19.31 -9.12
CA TRP A 141 -3.07 -18.95 -9.80
C TRP A 141 -1.89 -19.87 -9.44
N ALA A 142 -1.72 -20.18 -8.14
CA ALA A 142 -0.55 -20.89 -7.64
C ALA A 142 -0.65 -22.41 -7.72
N GLU A 143 -1.85 -22.98 -7.71
CA GLU A 143 -2.06 -24.42 -7.48
C GLU A 143 -2.87 -25.12 -8.59
N SER A 144 -3.59 -24.37 -9.44
CA SER A 144 -4.30 -24.97 -10.56
C SER A 144 -3.31 -25.64 -11.53
N LYS A 145 -3.72 -26.77 -12.10
CA LYS A 145 -3.01 -27.42 -13.22
C LYS A 145 -3.55 -26.96 -14.58
N ASP A 146 -4.69 -26.29 -14.58
CA ASP A 146 -5.34 -25.72 -15.75
C ASP A 146 -4.76 -24.34 -16.03
N GLU A 147 -4.17 -24.16 -17.22
CA GLU A 147 -3.50 -22.93 -17.66
C GLU A 147 -4.49 -21.77 -17.79
N ASP A 148 -5.70 -22.00 -18.33
CA ASP A 148 -6.72 -20.96 -18.50
C ASP A 148 -7.17 -20.41 -17.13
N VAL A 149 -7.26 -21.29 -16.13
CA VAL A 149 -7.58 -20.89 -14.75
C VAL A 149 -6.45 -20.06 -14.13
N ARG A 150 -5.19 -20.42 -14.40
CA ARG A 150 -4.03 -19.68 -13.87
C ARG A 150 -3.92 -18.30 -14.50
N ASP A 151 -4.10 -18.20 -15.81
CA ASP A 151 -4.03 -16.95 -16.56
C ASP A 151 -5.16 -16.00 -16.16
N ALA A 152 -6.39 -16.51 -16.05
CA ALA A 152 -7.52 -15.71 -15.58
C ALA A 152 -7.34 -15.22 -14.13
N ALA A 153 -6.70 -16.03 -13.28
CA ALA A 153 -6.37 -15.63 -11.91
C ALA A 153 -5.25 -14.58 -11.88
N GLU A 154 -4.22 -14.73 -12.70
CA GLU A 154 -3.15 -13.75 -12.88
C GLU A 154 -3.68 -12.39 -13.33
N ASP A 155 -4.52 -12.35 -14.37
CA ASP A 155 -5.16 -11.12 -14.86
C ASP A 155 -5.99 -10.43 -13.78
N LYS A 156 -6.75 -11.22 -13.00
CA LYS A 156 -7.53 -10.69 -11.89
C LYS A 156 -6.63 -10.10 -10.80
N LEU A 157 -5.50 -10.74 -10.47
CA LEU A 157 -4.55 -10.21 -9.50
C LEU A 157 -3.83 -8.95 -10.01
N TYR A 158 -3.58 -8.83 -11.30
CA TYR A 158 -3.04 -7.61 -11.91
C TYR A 158 -4.03 -6.44 -11.89
N SER A 159 -5.34 -6.70 -11.97
CA SER A 159 -6.36 -5.64 -11.85
C SER A 159 -6.35 -4.94 -10.48
N LEU A 160 -5.84 -5.62 -9.46
CA LEU A 160 -5.72 -5.12 -8.10
C LEU A 160 -4.44 -4.29 -7.94
N SER A 161 -4.61 -2.97 -7.87
CA SER A 161 -3.50 -2.03 -7.92
C SER A 161 -3.63 -0.87 -6.93
N ILE A 162 -2.50 -0.28 -6.56
CA ILE A 162 -2.43 1.04 -5.93
C ILE A 162 -2.39 2.06 -7.04
N ASN A 163 -3.58 2.47 -7.50
CA ASN A 163 -3.75 3.36 -8.64
C ASN A 163 -3.83 4.84 -8.25
N CYS A 164 -4.14 5.69 -9.24
CA CYS A 164 -4.18 7.14 -9.06
C CYS A 164 -5.11 7.56 -7.90
N LEU A 165 -6.29 6.95 -7.78
CA LEU A 165 -7.27 7.32 -6.76
C LEU A 165 -6.89 6.82 -5.36
N ILE A 166 -6.06 5.79 -5.26
CA ILE A 166 -5.57 5.35 -3.96
C ILE A 166 -4.69 6.44 -3.34
N CYS A 167 -3.76 7.01 -4.10
CA CYS A 167 -2.86 8.06 -3.62
C CYS A 167 -3.48 9.47 -3.66
N HIS A 168 -4.20 9.80 -4.74
CA HIS A 168 -4.79 11.12 -4.98
C HIS A 168 -6.25 11.25 -4.54
N ASN A 169 -6.83 10.25 -3.87
CA ASN A 169 -8.11 10.39 -3.20
C ASN A 169 -8.11 9.72 -1.83
N ARG A 170 -8.13 8.38 -1.78
CA ARG A 170 -8.34 7.60 -0.55
C ARG A 170 -7.34 7.96 0.55
N ASN A 171 -6.06 7.98 0.21
CA ASN A 171 -4.95 8.19 1.15
C ASN A 171 -4.42 9.64 1.11
N ALA A 172 -5.08 10.54 0.37
CA ALA A 172 -4.61 11.91 0.20
C ALA A 172 -4.76 12.77 1.46
N ILE A 173 -5.49 12.30 2.48
CA ILE A 173 -5.71 13.01 3.74
C ILE A 173 -5.48 12.07 4.93
N THR A 174 -4.50 12.41 5.78
CA THR A 174 -4.20 11.67 7.01
C THR A 174 -4.98 12.20 8.22
N HIS A 175 -4.93 13.51 8.49
CA HIS A 175 -5.58 14.12 9.65
C HIS A 175 -7.05 14.47 9.37
N LYS A 176 -7.90 13.43 9.22
CA LYS A 176 -9.28 13.58 8.73
C LYS A 176 -10.18 14.48 9.60
N TRP A 177 -9.85 14.65 10.88
CA TRP A 177 -10.60 15.53 11.79
C TRP A 177 -10.17 17.00 11.69
N THR A 178 -9.02 17.29 11.07
CA THR A 178 -8.53 18.64 10.79
C THR A 178 -8.83 19.03 9.35
N ASP A 179 -8.52 18.13 8.41
CA ASP A 179 -8.50 18.40 6.97
C ASP A 179 -9.76 17.87 6.24
N GLY A 180 -10.64 17.18 6.98
CA GLY A 180 -11.82 16.51 6.44
C GLY A 180 -11.54 15.14 5.82
N TYR A 181 -12.59 14.50 5.33
CA TYR A 181 -12.50 13.20 4.64
C TYR A 181 -12.28 13.39 3.14
N PRO A 182 -11.60 12.45 2.45
CA PRO A 182 -11.50 12.48 1.00
C PRO A 182 -12.90 12.36 0.37
N GLN A 183 -13.21 13.23 -0.59
CA GLN A 183 -14.54 13.31 -1.22
C GLN A 183 -14.57 12.57 -2.56
N ALA A 184 -15.66 11.86 -2.86
CA ALA A 184 -15.78 10.98 -4.02
C ALA A 184 -15.64 11.68 -5.38
N ASP A 185 -15.95 12.97 -5.44
CA ASP A 185 -15.91 13.80 -6.66
C ASP A 185 -14.60 14.62 -6.79
N THR A 186 -13.60 14.36 -5.94
CA THR A 186 -12.42 15.21 -5.79
C THR A 186 -11.14 14.43 -6.02
N VAL A 187 -10.24 14.97 -6.84
CA VAL A 187 -8.84 14.54 -6.91
C VAL A 187 -8.00 15.51 -6.07
N TYR A 188 -7.08 14.97 -5.28
CA TYR A 188 -6.23 15.74 -4.40
C TYR A 188 -4.81 15.82 -4.97
N GLY A 189 -4.27 17.03 -4.99
CA GLY A 189 -2.95 17.34 -5.53
C GLY A 189 -2.28 18.46 -4.76
N THR A 190 -1.54 19.31 -5.48
CA THR A 190 -0.77 20.41 -4.87
C THR A 190 -1.46 21.77 -4.97
N LYS A 191 -2.65 21.82 -5.58
CA LYS A 191 -3.41 23.04 -5.87
C LYS A 191 -4.90 22.79 -5.69
N ASP A 192 -5.65 23.86 -5.51
CA ASP A 192 -7.12 23.86 -5.54
C ASP A 192 -7.62 24.31 -6.92
N GLY A 193 -8.80 23.83 -7.32
CA GLY A 193 -9.46 24.26 -8.55
C GLY A 193 -10.55 23.31 -9.04
N THR A 194 -10.96 23.51 -10.28
CA THR A 194 -11.86 22.61 -11.00
C THR A 194 -11.04 21.50 -11.67
N HIS A 195 -11.60 20.29 -11.72
CA HIS A 195 -11.06 19.19 -12.50
C HIS A 195 -12.07 18.83 -13.60
N PHE A 196 -11.60 18.67 -14.85
CA PHE A 196 -12.47 18.58 -16.03
C PHE A 196 -12.91 17.15 -16.36
N ASP A 197 -12.84 16.23 -15.39
CA ASP A 197 -13.38 14.88 -15.51
C ASP A 197 -14.88 14.87 -15.15
N LYS A 198 -15.64 13.96 -15.75
CA LYS A 198 -17.09 13.85 -15.54
C LYS A 198 -17.46 13.43 -14.12
N THR A 199 -16.62 12.62 -13.48
CA THR A 199 -16.82 12.08 -12.15
C THR A 199 -16.06 12.92 -11.13
N PHE A 200 -14.77 13.15 -11.39
CA PHE A 200 -13.90 13.93 -10.52
C PHE A 200 -13.90 15.38 -10.99
N THR A 201 -14.88 16.15 -10.51
CA THR A 201 -15.09 17.54 -10.96
C THR A 201 -14.27 18.56 -10.16
N LYS A 202 -13.65 18.14 -9.06
CA LYS A 202 -12.91 19.03 -8.14
C LYS A 202 -11.45 18.62 -8.03
N LEU A 203 -10.59 19.64 -7.96
CA LEU A 203 -9.20 19.52 -7.57
C LEU A 203 -9.02 20.21 -6.21
N LYS A 204 -8.45 19.51 -5.22
CA LYS A 204 -8.13 20.10 -3.92
C LYS A 204 -6.67 19.92 -3.56
N LYS A 205 -6.12 20.87 -2.81
CA LYS A 205 -4.79 20.71 -2.22
C LYS A 205 -4.85 19.69 -1.09
N SER A 206 -4.02 18.66 -1.17
CA SER A 206 -3.75 17.78 -0.04
C SER A 206 -2.62 18.37 0.82
N PRO A 207 -2.76 18.39 2.15
CA PRO A 207 -1.71 18.84 3.06
C PRO A 207 -0.44 17.99 3.01
N ILE A 208 -0.56 16.73 2.57
CA ILE A 208 0.52 15.74 2.62
C ILE A 208 1.07 15.35 1.25
N MET A 209 0.56 15.91 0.15
CA MET A 209 0.93 15.49 -1.21
C MET A 209 2.44 15.58 -1.49
N LYS A 210 3.12 16.56 -0.87
CA LYS A 210 4.57 16.76 -0.98
C LYS A 210 5.36 16.22 0.22
N GLU A 211 4.66 15.67 1.21
CA GLU A 211 5.23 15.23 2.49
C GLU A 211 5.42 13.72 2.51
N SER A 212 6.50 13.27 3.15
CA SER A 212 6.85 11.84 3.20
C SER A 212 5.82 10.97 3.93
N ILE A 213 4.96 11.57 4.75
CA ILE A 213 3.86 10.87 5.41
C ILE A 213 2.85 10.26 4.41
N LEU A 214 2.73 10.80 3.19
CA LEU A 214 1.91 10.17 2.14
C LEU A 214 2.41 8.75 1.84
N CYS A 215 3.72 8.60 1.63
CA CYS A 215 4.38 7.32 1.39
C CYS A 215 4.44 6.47 2.66
N GLY A 216 4.65 7.12 3.81
CA GLY A 216 4.76 6.48 5.13
C GLY A 216 3.48 5.77 5.60
N GLN A 217 2.33 6.02 4.97
CA GLN A 217 1.11 5.25 5.23
C GLN A 217 1.26 3.76 4.87
N CYS A 218 2.12 3.42 3.90
CA CYS A 218 2.39 2.03 3.49
C CYS A 218 3.83 1.60 3.75
N HIS A 219 4.80 2.49 3.54
CA HIS A 219 6.23 2.24 3.79
C HIS A 219 6.58 2.45 5.27
N GLY A 220 5.84 1.79 6.17
CA GLY A 220 5.59 2.19 7.55
C GLY A 220 6.77 2.41 8.51
N LEU A 221 6.41 2.61 9.77
CA LEU A 221 7.35 2.89 10.87
C LEU A 221 8.02 1.63 11.42
N GLY A 222 7.51 0.44 11.12
CA GLY A 222 7.92 -0.82 11.74
C GLY A 222 6.73 -1.72 11.98
N PRO A 223 6.69 -2.49 13.08
CA PRO A 223 5.56 -3.37 13.37
C PRO A 223 4.22 -2.61 13.36
N ASN A 224 3.24 -3.16 12.65
CA ASN A 224 1.89 -2.60 12.54
C ASN A 224 1.08 -2.88 13.81
N PHE A 225 1.43 -2.24 14.92
CA PHE A 225 0.74 -2.40 16.21
C PHE A 225 -0.71 -1.88 16.22
N ASP A 226 -1.15 -1.23 15.14
CA ASP A 226 -2.54 -0.86 14.92
C ASP A 226 -3.41 -2.01 14.39
N LEU A 227 -2.81 -3.17 14.06
CA LEU A 227 -3.52 -4.37 13.63
C LEU A 227 -3.66 -5.36 14.80
N GLU A 228 -4.74 -6.14 14.79
CA GLU A 228 -5.00 -7.19 15.79
C GLU A 228 -3.90 -8.26 15.82
N ASN A 229 -3.28 -8.53 14.66
CA ASN A 229 -2.11 -9.39 14.54
C ASN A 229 -0.97 -8.60 13.89
N PRO A 230 -0.13 -7.91 14.67
CA PRO A 230 0.95 -7.08 14.13
C PRO A 230 1.90 -7.88 13.24
N SER A 231 2.13 -7.42 12.01
CA SER A 231 3.25 -7.82 11.16
C SER A 231 4.28 -6.71 11.07
N GLN A 232 5.51 -7.09 10.74
CA GLN A 232 6.53 -6.19 10.25
C GLN A 232 6.84 -6.53 8.79
N CYS A 233 6.66 -5.54 7.90
CA CYS A 233 7.00 -5.67 6.48
C CYS A 233 7.90 -4.53 6.01
N ALA A 234 7.50 -3.27 6.22
CA ALA A 234 8.30 -2.10 5.83
C ALA A 234 8.69 -1.26 7.06
N THR A 235 9.95 -0.84 7.12
CA THR A 235 10.49 0.06 8.15
C THR A 235 10.97 1.40 7.61
N LEU A 236 10.89 1.59 6.28
CA LEU A 236 11.47 2.74 5.58
C LEU A 236 11.09 4.09 6.20
N TYR A 237 9.81 4.34 6.49
CA TYR A 237 9.38 5.63 7.03
C TYR A 237 9.84 5.82 8.47
N GLY A 238 9.94 4.73 9.24
CA GLY A 238 10.54 4.75 10.58
C GLY A 238 12.00 5.16 10.51
N HIS A 239 12.80 4.47 9.70
CA HIS A 239 14.21 4.82 9.51
C HIS A 239 14.38 6.23 8.94
N TYR A 240 13.51 6.64 8.01
CA TYR A 240 13.50 7.99 7.47
C TYR A 240 13.30 9.04 8.57
N LEU A 241 12.34 8.84 9.48
CA LEU A 241 12.08 9.78 10.56
C LEU A 241 13.19 9.77 11.62
N TRP A 242 13.66 8.60 12.04
CA TRP A 242 14.50 8.47 13.24
C TRP A 242 15.99 8.60 12.95
N ALA A 243 16.45 8.14 11.79
CA ALA A 243 17.83 8.30 11.36
C ALA A 243 17.97 9.49 10.41
N TYR A 244 17.42 9.42 9.19
CA TYR A 244 17.70 10.45 8.18
C TYR A 244 17.25 11.86 8.59
N ARG A 245 16.00 12.02 9.04
CA ARG A 245 15.51 13.32 9.53
C ARG A 245 16.16 13.72 10.85
N GLY A 246 16.39 12.76 11.75
CA GLY A 246 17.07 12.98 13.03
C GLY A 246 18.50 13.52 12.86
N GLU A 247 19.21 13.06 11.83
CA GLU A 247 20.57 13.47 11.47
C GLU A 247 20.60 14.74 10.58
N GLY A 248 19.46 15.41 10.40
CA GLY A 248 19.38 16.68 9.68
C GLY A 248 19.09 16.57 8.18
N GLY A 249 18.75 15.38 7.69
CA GLY A 249 18.24 15.15 6.34
C GLY A 249 16.99 15.99 6.05
N ARG A 250 16.91 16.57 4.84
CA ARG A 250 15.86 17.53 4.48
C ARG A 250 14.98 17.12 3.31
N LYS A 251 15.40 16.14 2.51
CA LYS A 251 14.64 15.68 1.34
C LYS A 251 13.44 14.84 1.76
N THR A 252 12.37 14.89 0.99
CA THR A 252 11.22 14.00 1.13
C THR A 252 11.40 12.75 0.27
N CYS A 253 10.62 11.70 0.56
CA CYS A 253 10.51 10.52 -0.31
C CYS A 253 10.27 10.93 -1.77
N GLN A 254 9.37 11.89 -1.99
CA GLN A 254 9.03 12.40 -3.31
C GLN A 254 10.22 13.11 -3.99
N ASN A 255 11.01 13.90 -3.25
CA ASN A 255 12.20 14.54 -3.83
C ASN A 255 13.16 13.48 -4.41
N CYS A 256 13.46 12.41 -3.66
CA CYS A 256 14.39 11.39 -4.13
C CYS A 256 13.77 10.46 -5.18
N HIS A 257 12.58 9.89 -4.91
CA HIS A 257 12.01 8.83 -5.74
C HIS A 257 11.25 9.33 -6.97
N MET A 258 10.76 10.57 -6.97
CA MET A 258 9.97 11.12 -8.08
C MET A 258 10.72 12.21 -8.86
N GLU A 259 11.40 13.11 -8.17
CA GLU A 259 11.98 14.31 -8.79
C GLU A 259 13.44 14.09 -9.20
N GLU A 260 14.35 13.88 -8.25
CA GLU A 260 15.79 13.76 -8.51
C GLU A 260 16.17 12.50 -9.31
N SER A 261 15.43 11.40 -9.13
CA SER A 261 15.59 10.19 -9.95
C SER A 261 15.12 10.38 -11.39
N GLY A 262 14.28 11.38 -11.67
CA GLY A 262 13.59 11.56 -12.95
C GLY A 262 12.48 10.54 -13.24
N LEU A 263 12.25 9.57 -12.34
CA LEU A 263 11.30 8.47 -12.55
C LEU A 263 9.85 8.95 -12.46
N GLY A 264 9.55 10.00 -11.70
CA GLY A 264 8.18 10.47 -11.49
C GLY A 264 7.30 9.38 -10.87
N HIS A 265 6.20 9.04 -11.52
CA HIS A 265 5.24 8.04 -11.03
C HIS A 265 5.64 6.57 -11.29
N ASP A 266 6.82 6.33 -11.89
CA ASP A 266 7.36 4.98 -12.06
C ASP A 266 7.89 4.41 -10.73
N LEU A 267 8.34 5.29 -9.81
CA LEU A 267 8.56 4.99 -8.38
C LEU A 267 9.36 3.69 -8.12
N GLN A 268 10.36 3.43 -8.96
CA GLN A 268 11.15 2.20 -8.87
C GLN A 268 12.07 2.22 -7.63
N SER A 269 12.58 1.04 -7.30
CA SER A 269 13.52 0.80 -6.20
C SER A 269 14.75 0.03 -6.72
N TYR A 270 15.20 -1.01 -6.00
CA TYR A 270 16.45 -1.76 -6.25
C TYR A 270 16.59 -2.37 -7.66
N ARG A 271 15.51 -2.50 -8.44
CA ARG A 271 15.57 -3.00 -9.82
C ARG A 271 15.97 -1.92 -10.84
N SER A 272 15.89 -0.65 -10.46
CA SER A 272 16.28 0.47 -11.29
C SER A 272 17.76 0.77 -11.12
N LYS A 273 18.51 0.76 -12.24
CA LYS A 273 19.91 1.18 -12.26
C LYS A 273 20.10 2.63 -11.81
N VAL A 274 19.11 3.50 -12.05
CA VAL A 274 19.14 4.89 -11.58
C VAL A 274 19.10 4.92 -10.05
N MET A 275 18.19 4.15 -9.45
CA MET A 275 18.09 4.09 -7.99
C MET A 275 19.31 3.44 -7.35
N GLN A 276 19.85 2.36 -7.93
CA GLN A 276 21.08 1.73 -7.45
C GLN A 276 22.25 2.73 -7.39
N LYS A 277 22.46 3.51 -8.46
CA LYS A 277 23.52 4.53 -8.53
C LYS A 277 23.31 5.71 -7.59
N MET A 278 22.06 6.09 -7.33
CA MET A 278 21.75 7.15 -6.37
C MET A 278 21.94 6.69 -4.92
N ALA A 279 21.69 5.41 -4.65
CA ALA A 279 21.59 4.87 -3.30
C ALA A 279 22.92 4.39 -2.72
N LEU A 280 23.82 3.84 -3.54
CA LEU A 280 25.05 3.21 -3.07
C LEU A 280 26.27 3.81 -3.75
N ASP A 281 27.32 4.01 -2.96
CA ASP A 281 28.68 4.32 -3.42
C ASP A 281 29.61 3.20 -2.99
N PHE A 282 30.56 2.85 -3.84
CA PHE A 282 31.59 1.86 -3.52
C PHE A 282 32.97 2.47 -3.77
N ASN A 283 33.83 2.43 -2.75
CA ASN A 283 35.26 2.69 -2.88
C ASN A 283 36.01 1.37 -2.66
N VAL A 284 36.91 1.03 -3.58
CA VAL A 284 37.69 -0.22 -3.52
C VAL A 284 39.16 0.13 -3.60
N GLU A 285 39.89 -0.20 -2.54
CA GLU A 285 41.34 -0.04 -2.46
C GLU A 285 41.99 -1.42 -2.46
N THR A 286 43.06 -1.57 -3.24
CA THR A 286 43.77 -2.84 -3.38
C THR A 286 45.26 -2.63 -3.23
N MET A 287 45.90 -3.44 -2.39
CA MET A 287 47.34 -3.41 -2.19
C MET A 287 47.91 -4.83 -2.32
N GLY A 288 48.78 -5.03 -3.30
CA GLY A 288 49.57 -6.26 -3.39
C GLY A 288 50.74 -6.21 -2.42
N TYR A 289 50.97 -7.28 -1.66
CA TYR A 289 52.13 -7.41 -0.78
C TYR A 289 52.66 -8.85 -0.77
N GLN A 290 53.85 -9.03 -0.21
CA GLN A 290 54.41 -10.35 0.03
C GLN A 290 54.23 -10.67 1.52
N TRP A 291 53.36 -11.61 1.83
CA TRP A 291 53.19 -12.12 3.17
C TRP A 291 54.27 -13.16 3.46
N ARG A 292 54.82 -13.13 4.68
CA ARG A 292 55.78 -14.14 5.11
C ARG A 292 55.07 -15.15 6.00
N ASP A 293 54.81 -16.34 5.46
CA ASP A 293 54.34 -17.49 6.23
C ASP A 293 55.54 -18.39 6.56
N GLY A 294 56.09 -18.21 7.76
CA GLY A 294 57.32 -18.89 8.19
C GLY A 294 58.54 -18.53 7.33
N SER A 295 59.07 -19.49 6.56
CA SER A 295 60.21 -19.29 5.65
C SER A 295 59.81 -19.06 4.19
N VAL A 296 58.51 -19.08 3.88
CA VAL A 296 58.01 -18.93 2.51
C VAL A 296 57.43 -17.52 2.33
N MET A 297 57.83 -16.84 1.25
CA MET A 297 57.20 -15.59 0.82
C MET A 297 56.04 -15.93 -0.12
N VAL A 298 54.84 -15.52 0.25
CA VAL A 298 53.61 -15.76 -0.50
C VAL A 298 53.07 -14.43 -1.01
N PRO A 299 52.80 -14.27 -2.32
CA PRO A 299 52.10 -13.09 -2.82
C PRO A 299 50.66 -13.07 -2.29
N GLU A 300 50.28 -11.97 -1.65
CA GLU A 300 48.92 -11.71 -1.20
C GLU A 300 48.43 -10.35 -1.71
N ALA A 301 47.11 -10.13 -1.61
CA ALA A 301 46.49 -8.85 -1.90
C ALA A 301 45.51 -8.50 -0.79
N GLU A 302 45.67 -7.32 -0.21
CA GLU A 302 44.66 -6.71 0.64
C GLU A 302 43.65 -6.00 -0.26
N VAL A 303 42.37 -6.27 -0.04
CA VAL A 303 41.26 -5.65 -0.76
C VAL A 303 40.32 -5.05 0.27
N VAL A 304 40.30 -3.72 0.36
CA VAL A 304 39.40 -2.96 1.24
C VAL A 304 38.23 -2.47 0.42
N VAL A 305 37.01 -2.82 0.83
CA VAL A 305 35.77 -2.40 0.19
C VAL A 305 34.97 -1.55 1.16
N GLU A 306 34.78 -0.28 0.83
CA GLU A 306 33.89 0.63 1.54
C GLU A 306 32.61 0.83 0.73
N MET A 307 31.46 0.67 1.40
CA MET A 307 30.15 0.90 0.80
C MET A 307 29.41 1.99 1.60
N THR A 308 29.08 3.10 0.94
CA THR A 308 28.31 4.19 1.54
C THR A 308 26.84 4.11 1.13
N ASN A 309 25.95 4.09 2.11
CA ASN A 309 24.50 4.26 1.88
C ASN A 309 24.16 5.76 1.80
N LYS A 310 23.73 6.20 0.63
CA LYS A 310 23.29 7.58 0.34
C LYS A 310 21.77 7.76 0.45
N ALA A 311 21.00 6.69 0.67
CA ALA A 311 19.56 6.77 0.83
C ALA A 311 19.17 7.34 2.20
N GLY A 312 18.00 7.96 2.26
CA GLY A 312 17.40 8.43 3.51
C GLY A 312 16.79 7.32 4.37
N HIS A 313 17.11 6.06 4.10
CA HIS A 313 16.63 4.90 4.83
C HIS A 313 17.68 3.77 4.80
N ALA A 314 17.52 2.72 5.61
CA ALA A 314 18.36 1.54 5.54
C ALA A 314 18.25 0.86 4.16
N ILE A 315 19.31 0.16 3.75
CA ILE A 315 19.31 -0.66 2.54
C ILE A 315 19.87 -2.05 2.89
N PRO A 316 19.20 -3.14 2.50
CA PRO A 316 17.85 -3.18 1.95
C PRO A 316 16.79 -2.88 3.02
N ASP A 317 15.67 -2.28 2.64
CA ASP A 317 14.50 -2.08 3.50
C ASP A 317 13.23 -2.28 2.65
N GLY A 318 12.22 -2.93 3.24
CA GLY A 318 10.93 -3.26 2.64
C GLY A 318 11.02 -3.94 1.29
#